data_AF-X1KZ14-F1
#
_entry.id   AF-X1KZ14-F1
#
_cell.length_a   1.000
_cell.length_b   1.000
_cell.length_c   1.000
_cell.angle_alpha   90.00
_cell.angle_beta   90.00
_cell.angle_gamma   90.00
#
_symmetry.space_group_name_H-M   'P 1'
#
loop_
_entity.id
_entity.type
_entity.pdbx_description
1 polymer ?
#
loop_
_entity_poly.entity_id
_entity_poly.type
_entity_poly.pdbx_seq_one_letter_code
_entity_poly.pdbx_strand_id
1 'polypeptide(L)'
;MTEKNAFIEGQKMSEQDSLLAQLDRYWQCFACGRIIDDPNLAKALETAGGGWGVMIPCPKCGTKMSKGKFPGARFRPLFEMMVECSQLERAILVLILAQTAFESMLDGFLWRLLDNMNCPEDIALAITDRLYSVDAKVRFVESLTGKQIRKITRDIGFRNIMKEFNEVRTKRNSFLHTATVEKDLTQDDITMALKFACATVDLYAALFSKYREQRPLIEHDEDHPL
;
A
#
# COMPACT_ATOMS: atom_id res chain seq x y z
N MET A 1 -19.75 -28.36 -37.44
CA MET A 1 -20.90 -28.83 -36.64
C MET A 1 -20.34 -29.72 -35.55
N THR A 2 -20.36 -29.43 -34.26
CA THR A 2 -20.93 -28.32 -33.49
C THR A 2 -20.27 -28.39 -32.11
N GLU A 3 -19.88 -27.23 -31.59
CA GLU A 3 -19.86 -26.80 -30.18
C GLU A 3 -19.81 -27.85 -29.05
N LYS A 4 -18.86 -27.63 -28.13
CA LYS A 4 -19.16 -27.06 -26.80
C LYS A 4 -17.85 -26.75 -26.05
N ASN A 5 -17.33 -25.55 -26.27
CA ASN A 5 -16.41 -24.91 -25.33
C ASN A 5 -17.23 -24.54 -24.10
N ALA A 6 -17.06 -25.32 -23.03
CA ALA A 6 -17.55 -24.94 -21.72
C ALA A 6 -16.78 -23.70 -21.27
N PHE A 7 -17.47 -22.56 -21.32
CA PHE A 7 -17.13 -21.35 -20.60
C PHE A 7 -16.96 -21.71 -19.12
N ILE A 8 -15.76 -21.56 -18.59
CA ILE A 8 -15.54 -21.60 -17.15
C ILE A 8 -16.12 -20.29 -16.60
N GLU A 9 -17.26 -20.39 -15.94
CA GLU A 9 -17.84 -19.29 -15.17
C GLU A 9 -16.78 -18.77 -14.18
N GLY A 10 -16.46 -17.48 -14.30
CA GLY A 10 -15.52 -16.79 -13.43
C GLY A 10 -16.01 -16.85 -11.99
N GLN A 11 -15.39 -17.72 -11.19
CA GLN A 11 -15.60 -17.77 -9.76
C GLN A 11 -15.21 -16.41 -9.19
N LYS A 12 -16.19 -15.65 -8.69
CA LYS A 12 -15.97 -14.34 -8.10
C LYS A 12 -15.13 -14.55 -6.84
N MET A 13 -13.85 -14.20 -6.93
CA MET A 13 -12.90 -14.32 -5.83
C MET A 13 -13.44 -13.51 -4.64
N SER A 14 -13.43 -14.11 -3.45
CA SER A 14 -13.91 -13.43 -2.24
C SER A 14 -13.04 -12.18 -1.96
N GLU A 15 -13.57 -11.18 -1.27
CA GLU A 15 -12.77 -10.02 -0.85
C GLU A 15 -11.55 -10.44 -0.02
N GLN A 16 -11.66 -11.54 0.74
CA GLN A 16 -10.57 -12.12 1.53
C GLN A 16 -9.46 -12.71 0.65
N ASP A 17 -9.82 -13.52 -0.34
CA ASP A 17 -8.86 -14.11 -1.29
C ASP A 17 -8.19 -13.01 -2.13
N SER A 18 -8.98 -11.98 -2.47
CA SER A 18 -8.47 -10.80 -3.18
C SER A 18 -7.41 -10.07 -2.37
N LEU A 19 -7.57 -9.97 -1.05
CA LEU A 19 -6.67 -9.21 -0.18
C LEU A 19 -5.25 -9.82 -0.12
N LEU A 20 -5.14 -11.15 0.00
CA LEU A 20 -3.83 -11.82 -0.01
C LEU A 20 -3.22 -11.86 -1.41
N ALA A 21 -4.03 -12.12 -2.44
CA ALA A 21 -3.58 -12.05 -3.83
C ALA A 21 -3.03 -10.65 -4.18
N GLN A 22 -3.59 -9.59 -3.58
CA GLN A 22 -3.14 -8.23 -3.78
C GLN A 22 -1.69 -7.99 -3.34
N LEU A 23 -1.22 -8.69 -2.29
CA LEU A 23 0.17 -8.62 -1.84
C LEU A 23 1.14 -9.37 -2.74
N ASP A 24 0.64 -10.35 -3.51
CA ASP A 24 1.44 -11.17 -4.42
C ASP A 24 1.53 -10.60 -5.82
N ARG A 25 0.72 -9.57 -6.09
CA ARG A 25 0.64 -8.89 -7.38
C ARG A 25 1.90 -8.08 -7.71
N TYR A 26 2.48 -7.40 -6.73
CA TYR A 26 3.54 -6.43 -6.97
C TYR A 26 4.94 -6.97 -6.64
N TRP A 27 5.92 -6.55 -7.45
CA TRP A 27 7.32 -6.93 -7.31
C TRP A 27 8.22 -5.71 -7.36
N GLN A 28 9.28 -5.68 -6.56
CA GLN A 28 10.27 -4.62 -6.60
C GLN A 28 11.58 -5.11 -7.22
N CYS A 29 12.05 -4.42 -8.25
CA CYS A 29 13.40 -4.66 -8.77
C CYS A 29 14.45 -4.18 -7.77
N PHE A 30 15.36 -5.04 -7.30
CA PHE A 30 16.40 -4.61 -6.35
C PHE A 30 17.38 -3.59 -6.95
N ALA A 31 17.66 -3.68 -8.24
CA ALA A 31 18.68 -2.86 -8.88
C ALA A 31 18.17 -1.45 -9.17
N CYS A 32 16.97 -1.35 -9.71
CA CYS A 32 16.41 -0.05 -10.06
C CYS A 32 15.34 0.43 -9.07
N GLY A 33 14.73 -0.43 -8.24
CA GLY A 33 13.69 -0.05 -7.29
C GLY A 33 12.29 0.14 -7.91
N ARG A 34 12.09 -0.17 -9.20
CA ARG A 34 10.76 -0.08 -9.86
C ARG A 34 9.81 -1.11 -9.24
N ILE A 35 8.59 -0.68 -8.92
CA ILE A 35 7.48 -1.60 -8.64
C ILE A 35 6.87 -2.04 -9.97
N ILE A 36 6.75 -3.34 -10.15
CA ILE A 36 6.23 -3.99 -11.34
C ILE A 36 4.93 -4.67 -10.97
N ASP A 37 3.90 -4.35 -11.75
CA ASP A 37 2.59 -4.96 -11.72
C ASP A 37 2.42 -5.76 -13.00
N ASP A 38 2.90 -7.00 -13.00
CA ASP A 38 2.83 -7.87 -14.17
C ASP A 38 2.49 -9.29 -13.71
N PRO A 39 1.23 -9.74 -13.92
CA PRO A 39 0.80 -11.09 -13.58
C PRO A 39 1.59 -12.19 -14.30
N ASN A 40 2.07 -11.93 -15.51
CA ASN A 40 2.90 -12.90 -16.25
C ASN A 40 4.29 -13.00 -15.61
N LEU A 41 4.86 -11.86 -15.20
CA LEU A 41 6.11 -11.83 -14.44
C LEU A 41 5.94 -12.55 -13.10
N ALA A 42 4.85 -12.31 -12.38
CA ALA A 42 4.55 -12.98 -11.10
C ALA A 42 4.49 -14.50 -11.29
N LYS A 43 3.71 -14.99 -12.26
CA LYS A 43 3.62 -16.41 -12.58
C LYS A 43 4.96 -17.00 -13.01
N ALA A 44 5.75 -16.26 -13.78
CA ALA A 44 7.06 -16.69 -14.24
C ALA A 44 8.10 -16.73 -13.09
N LEU A 45 8.06 -15.78 -12.15
CA LEU A 45 8.88 -15.76 -10.94
C LEU A 45 8.49 -16.89 -9.97
N GLU A 46 7.20 -17.24 -9.89
CA GLU A 46 6.72 -18.36 -9.07
C GLU A 46 7.12 -19.72 -9.66
N THR A 47 6.98 -19.90 -10.97
CA THR A 47 7.38 -21.13 -11.69
C THR A 47 8.89 -21.27 -11.85
N ALA A 48 9.64 -20.18 -11.78
CA ALA A 48 11.08 -20.21 -11.55
C ALA A 48 11.35 -20.77 -10.12
N GLY A 49 11.39 -22.10 -10.02
CA GLY A 49 11.71 -22.85 -8.82
C GLY A 49 13.03 -22.39 -8.20
N GLY A 50 13.13 -22.49 -6.86
CA GLY A 50 14.19 -21.92 -6.02
C GLY A 50 15.59 -22.53 -6.16
N GLY A 51 16.12 -22.59 -7.38
CA GLY A 51 17.52 -22.90 -7.67
C GLY A 51 18.01 -22.03 -8.80
N TRP A 52 19.01 -21.17 -8.53
CA TRP A 52 20.03 -20.56 -9.41
C TRP A 52 19.82 -20.40 -10.94
N GLY A 53 18.61 -20.40 -11.50
CA GLY A 53 18.42 -20.81 -12.90
C GLY A 53 17.58 -19.91 -13.81
N VAL A 54 16.61 -19.16 -13.29
CA VAL A 54 15.78 -18.29 -14.17
C VAL A 54 15.64 -16.92 -13.52
N MET A 55 16.66 -16.08 -13.71
CA MET A 55 16.56 -14.68 -13.33
C MET A 55 15.84 -13.91 -14.43
N ILE A 56 14.59 -13.56 -14.18
CA ILE A 56 13.78 -12.79 -15.13
C ILE A 56 14.28 -11.34 -15.13
N PRO A 57 14.64 -10.77 -16.30
CA PRO A 57 15.14 -9.41 -16.36
C PRO A 57 14.03 -8.41 -16.02
N CYS A 58 14.38 -7.39 -15.25
CA CYS A 58 13.50 -6.26 -15.01
C CYS A 58 13.14 -5.59 -16.36
N PRO A 59 11.85 -5.39 -16.68
CA PRO A 59 11.44 -4.75 -17.93
C PRO A 59 11.89 -3.28 -18.04
N LYS A 60 12.31 -2.64 -16.94
CA LYS A 60 12.86 -1.27 -16.96
C LYS A 60 14.36 -1.23 -17.24
N CYS A 61 15.15 -1.99 -16.49
CA CYS A 61 16.60 -1.83 -16.46
C CYS A 61 17.37 -3.05 -16.97
N GLY A 62 16.68 -4.11 -17.39
CA GLY A 62 17.29 -5.36 -17.83
C GLY A 62 17.99 -6.18 -16.73
N THR A 63 18.11 -5.62 -15.51
CA THR A 63 18.79 -6.34 -14.42
C THR A 63 17.96 -7.54 -14.02
N LYS A 64 18.63 -8.69 -14.01
CA LYS A 64 18.13 -9.99 -13.57
C LYS A 64 17.59 -9.88 -12.15
N MET A 65 16.27 -10.02 -11.98
CA MET A 65 15.62 -9.87 -10.68
C MET A 65 15.71 -11.17 -9.87
N SER A 66 16.04 -11.05 -8.58
CA SER A 66 15.72 -12.06 -7.57
C SER A 66 14.28 -11.89 -7.08
N LYS A 67 13.76 -12.88 -6.34
CA LYS A 67 12.42 -12.78 -5.74
C LYS A 67 12.38 -11.63 -4.73
N GLY A 68 11.65 -10.57 -5.05
CA GLY A 68 11.40 -9.44 -4.14
C GLY A 68 9.94 -9.02 -4.23
N LYS A 69 9.10 -9.59 -3.37
CA LYS A 69 7.68 -9.20 -3.27
C LYS A 69 7.57 -7.79 -2.73
N PHE A 70 6.62 -7.03 -3.27
CA PHE A 70 6.22 -5.73 -2.78
C PHE A 70 4.72 -5.76 -2.47
N PRO A 71 4.24 -5.19 -1.37
CA PRO A 71 5.01 -4.61 -0.28
C PRO A 71 5.81 -5.70 0.47
N GLY A 72 6.78 -5.30 1.31
CA GLY A 72 7.70 -6.23 1.95
C GLY A 72 7.00 -7.31 2.80
N ALA A 73 7.67 -8.44 3.02
CA ALA A 73 7.11 -9.63 3.69
C ALA A 73 6.48 -9.34 5.06
N ARG A 74 6.90 -8.27 5.75
CA ARG A 74 6.33 -7.82 7.03
C ARG A 74 4.84 -7.51 6.99
N PHE A 75 4.27 -7.17 5.83
CA PHE A 75 2.85 -6.86 5.71
C PHE A 75 1.97 -8.10 5.59
N ARG A 76 2.52 -9.25 5.20
CA ARG A 76 1.75 -10.47 5.00
C ARG A 76 1.05 -10.96 6.29
N PRO A 77 1.73 -11.07 7.45
CA PRO A 77 1.05 -11.45 8.69
C PRO A 77 -0.10 -10.52 9.09
N LEU A 78 0.03 -9.21 8.81
CA LEU A 78 -1.02 -8.22 9.08
C LEU A 78 -2.28 -8.50 8.24
N PHE A 79 -2.10 -8.83 6.95
CA PHE A 79 -3.20 -9.09 6.03
C PHE A 79 -3.82 -10.48 6.27
N GLU A 80 -3.01 -11.49 6.63
CA GLU A 80 -3.49 -12.81 7.07
C GLU A 80 -4.37 -12.68 8.32
N MET A 81 -3.93 -11.89 9.31
CA MET A 81 -4.74 -11.59 10.50
C MET A 81 -6.05 -10.85 10.15
N MET A 82 -6.01 -9.95 9.16
CA MET A 82 -7.21 -9.24 8.70
C MET A 82 -8.22 -10.19 8.06
N VAL A 83 -7.75 -11.15 7.26
CA VAL A 83 -8.58 -12.22 6.67
C VAL A 83 -9.19 -13.09 7.77
N GLU A 84 -8.37 -13.55 8.73
CA GLU A 84 -8.86 -14.35 9.86
C GLU A 84 -9.94 -13.61 10.66
N CYS A 85 -9.70 -12.34 10.99
CA CYS A 85 -10.68 -11.51 11.70
C CYS A 85 -11.96 -11.31 10.88
N SER A 86 -11.87 -11.19 9.56
CA SER A 86 -13.04 -11.11 8.69
C SER A 86 -13.85 -12.41 8.68
N GLN A 87 -13.20 -13.57 8.65
CA GLN A 87 -13.87 -14.88 8.66
C GLN A 87 -14.58 -15.15 9.99
N LEU A 88 -14.05 -14.60 11.08
CA LEU A 88 -14.65 -14.64 12.41
C LEU A 88 -15.63 -13.49 12.67
N GLU A 89 -15.98 -12.70 11.65
CA GLU A 89 -16.90 -11.55 11.72
C GLU A 89 -16.51 -10.50 12.79
N ARG A 90 -15.21 -10.37 13.08
CA ARG A 90 -14.68 -9.42 14.07
C ARG A 90 -14.47 -8.05 13.44
N ALA A 91 -15.56 -7.38 13.08
CA ALA A 91 -15.54 -6.13 12.32
C ALA A 91 -14.62 -5.04 12.89
N ILE A 92 -14.61 -4.84 14.21
CA ILE A 92 -13.73 -3.84 14.84
C ILE A 92 -12.24 -4.12 14.60
N LEU A 93 -11.83 -5.39 14.65
CA LEU A 93 -10.44 -5.77 14.39
C LEU A 93 -10.08 -5.53 12.92
N VAL A 94 -10.99 -5.86 11.99
CA VAL A 94 -10.76 -5.59 10.56
C VAL A 94 -10.57 -4.10 10.29
N LEU A 95 -11.41 -3.23 10.88
CA LEU A 95 -11.26 -1.77 10.76
C LEU A 95 -9.91 -1.29 11.31
N ILE A 96 -9.50 -1.76 12.50
CA ILE A 96 -8.20 -1.40 13.10
C ILE A 96 -7.06 -1.83 12.19
N LEU A 97 -7.04 -3.10 11.75
CA LEU A 97 -5.98 -3.66 10.92
C LEU A 97 -5.87 -2.94 9.57
N ALA A 98 -7.00 -2.58 8.95
CA ALA A 98 -7.02 -1.84 7.69
C ALA A 98 -6.40 -0.44 7.83
N GLN A 99 -6.65 0.25 8.95
CA GLN A 99 -6.00 1.52 9.24
C GLN A 99 -4.51 1.36 9.55
N THR A 100 -4.15 0.34 10.33
CA THR A 100 -2.75 0.00 10.62
C THR A 100 -1.96 -0.28 9.33
N ALA A 101 -2.57 -0.97 8.36
CA ALA A 101 -1.97 -1.21 7.05
C ALA A 101 -1.70 0.11 6.30
N PHE A 102 -2.69 0.99 6.23
CA PHE A 102 -2.55 2.31 5.61
C PHE A 102 -1.47 3.16 6.28
N GLU A 103 -1.48 3.24 7.61
CA GLU A 103 -0.49 4.00 8.37
C GLU A 103 0.94 3.47 8.16
N SER A 104 1.10 2.15 8.22
CA SER A 104 2.41 1.50 8.04
C SER A 104 2.96 1.64 6.61
N MET A 105 2.07 1.66 5.60
CA MET A 105 2.46 1.92 4.21
C MET A 105 2.76 3.40 3.99
N LEU A 106 2.01 4.32 4.62
CA LEU A 106 2.35 5.74 4.59
C LEU A 106 3.71 6.01 5.23
N ASP A 107 4.06 5.31 6.32
CA ASP A 107 5.39 5.37 6.93
C ASP A 107 6.47 4.87 5.98
N GLY A 108 6.25 3.73 5.34
CA GLY A 108 7.16 3.22 4.31
C GLY A 108 7.39 4.24 3.18
N PHE A 109 6.34 4.96 2.79
CA PHE A 109 6.43 6.01 1.78
C PHE A 109 7.20 7.24 2.28
N LEU A 110 6.98 7.67 3.51
CA LEU A 110 7.74 8.75 4.13
C LEU A 110 9.23 8.43 4.22
N TRP A 111 9.55 7.23 4.71
CA TRP A 111 10.91 6.70 4.74
C TRP A 111 11.56 6.76 3.35
N ARG A 112 10.81 6.39 2.31
CA ARG A 112 11.32 6.44 0.93
C ARG A 112 11.59 7.87 0.45
N LEU A 113 10.75 8.84 0.82
CA LEU A 113 10.99 10.24 0.47
C LEU A 113 12.24 10.78 1.16
N LEU A 114 12.42 10.47 2.45
CA LEU A 114 13.59 10.87 3.23
C LEU A 114 14.88 10.23 2.70
N ASP A 115 14.85 8.94 2.39
CA ASP A 115 15.95 8.20 1.76
C ASP A 115 16.38 8.85 0.43
N ASN A 116 15.40 9.22 -0.42
CA ASN A 116 15.68 9.91 -1.69
C ASN A 116 16.29 11.32 -1.51
N MET A 117 16.10 11.93 -0.34
CA MET A 117 16.74 13.20 0.03
C MET A 117 18.15 13.02 0.60
N ASN A 118 18.64 11.78 0.72
CA ASN A 118 19.84 11.41 1.47
C ASN A 118 19.74 11.84 2.94
N CYS A 119 18.53 11.80 3.53
CA CYS A 119 18.35 12.04 4.95
C CYS A 119 19.05 10.91 5.74
N PRO A 120 19.96 11.23 6.68
CA PRO A 120 20.57 10.23 7.55
C PRO A 120 19.54 9.38 8.28
N GLU A 121 19.82 8.09 8.46
CA GLU A 121 18.87 7.11 9.02
C GLU A 121 18.39 7.47 10.43
N ASP A 122 19.28 7.98 11.27
CA ASP A 122 18.99 8.44 12.64
C ASP A 122 18.03 9.64 12.65
N ILE A 123 18.22 10.58 11.72
CA ILE A 123 17.33 11.73 11.55
C ILE A 123 15.98 11.28 10.99
N ALA A 124 15.97 10.39 9.99
CA ALA A 124 14.74 9.86 9.41
C ALA A 124 13.90 9.11 10.46
N LEU A 125 14.56 8.30 11.31
CA LEU A 125 13.93 7.62 12.43
C LEU A 125 13.34 8.63 13.43
N ALA A 126 14.13 9.61 13.87
CA ALA A 126 13.68 10.64 14.80
C ALA A 126 12.48 11.45 14.27
N ILE A 127 12.44 11.74 12.96
CA ILE A 127 11.30 12.40 12.31
C ILE A 127 10.08 11.48 12.34
N THR A 128 10.22 10.24 11.84
CA THR A 128 9.08 9.33 11.72
C THR A 128 8.47 8.95 13.07
N ASP A 129 9.29 8.82 14.12
CA ASP A 129 8.85 8.57 15.49
C ASP A 129 8.02 9.71 16.09
N ARG A 130 8.21 10.95 15.62
CA ARG A 130 7.46 12.12 16.09
C ARG A 130 6.15 12.34 15.35
N LEU A 131 5.93 11.67 14.22
CA LEU A 131 4.75 11.81 13.39
C LEU A 131 3.66 10.80 13.80
N TYR A 132 3.06 10.99 14.98
CA TYR A 132 2.11 10.04 15.56
C TYR A 132 0.76 9.92 14.84
N SER A 133 0.38 10.88 14.00
CA SER A 133 -0.94 10.89 13.34
C SER A 133 -0.82 10.90 11.83
N VAL A 134 -1.79 10.28 11.15
CA VAL A 134 -1.91 10.36 9.69
C VAL A 134 -1.94 11.80 9.20
N ASP A 135 -2.64 12.70 9.91
CA ASP A 135 -2.71 14.11 9.53
C ASP A 135 -1.34 14.80 9.62
N ALA A 136 -0.53 14.47 10.62
CA ALA A 136 0.86 14.96 10.73
C ALA A 136 1.73 14.39 9.59
N LYS A 137 1.63 13.09 9.32
CA LYS A 137 2.34 12.43 8.22
C LYS A 137 1.99 13.04 6.86
N VAL A 138 0.71 13.31 6.62
CA VAL A 138 0.20 13.94 5.39
C VAL A 138 0.73 15.35 5.21
N ARG A 139 0.70 16.18 6.27
CA ARG A 139 1.29 17.54 6.22
C ARG A 139 2.79 17.50 5.97
N PHE A 140 3.47 16.50 6.54
CA PHE A 140 4.90 16.33 6.32
C PHE A 140 5.23 15.90 4.88
N VAL A 141 4.45 14.99 4.28
CA VAL A 141 4.57 14.68 2.83
C VAL A 141 4.39 15.95 1.99
N GLU A 142 3.43 16.80 2.35
CA GLU A 142 3.20 18.07 1.64
C GLU A 142 4.40 19.02 1.76
N SER A 143 4.99 19.16 2.95
CA SER A 143 6.19 19.98 3.13
C SER A 143 7.39 19.44 2.37
N LEU A 144 7.51 18.12 2.21
CA LEU A 144 8.59 17.53 1.41
C LEU A 144 8.32 17.70 -0.09
N THR A 145 7.12 17.42 -0.56
CA THR A 145 6.83 17.31 -2.01
C THR A 145 6.29 18.59 -2.65
N GLY A 146 5.95 19.60 -1.86
CA GLY A 146 5.22 20.81 -2.30
C GLY A 146 3.80 20.52 -2.78
N LYS A 147 3.26 19.32 -2.54
CA LYS A 147 1.95 18.89 -3.03
C LYS A 147 1.14 18.23 -1.92
N GLN A 148 -0.10 18.69 -1.76
CA GLN A 148 -1.06 18.03 -0.89
C GLN A 148 -1.21 16.54 -1.26
N ILE A 149 -1.22 15.65 -0.26
CA ILE A 149 -1.41 14.20 -0.49
C ILE A 149 -2.65 13.92 -1.33
N ARG A 150 -3.75 14.68 -1.12
CA ARG A 150 -5.00 14.54 -1.88
C ARG A 150 -4.85 14.84 -3.36
N LYS A 151 -3.92 15.73 -3.72
CA LYS A 151 -3.56 15.99 -5.13
C LYS A 151 -2.68 14.86 -5.64
N ILE A 152 -1.68 14.44 -4.86
CA ILE A 152 -0.79 13.33 -5.19
C ILE A 152 -1.58 12.08 -5.52
N THR A 153 -2.44 11.61 -4.60
CA THR A 153 -3.22 10.37 -4.76
C THR A 153 -4.21 10.48 -5.92
N ARG A 154 -4.84 11.63 -6.11
CA ARG A 154 -5.74 11.88 -7.25
C ARG A 154 -5.02 11.78 -8.59
N ASP A 155 -3.82 12.36 -8.68
CA ASP A 155 -3.01 12.35 -9.90
C ASP A 155 -2.54 10.93 -10.27
N ILE A 156 -2.55 9.98 -9.32
CA ILE A 156 -2.26 8.56 -9.56
C ILE A 156 -3.51 7.67 -9.53
N GLY A 157 -4.71 8.26 -9.59
CA GLY A 157 -5.98 7.54 -9.74
C GLY A 157 -6.75 7.27 -8.45
N PHE A 158 -6.18 7.51 -7.28
CA PHE A 158 -6.77 7.21 -5.96
C PHE A 158 -7.45 8.46 -5.39
N ARG A 159 -8.56 8.87 -6.01
CA ARG A 159 -9.26 10.13 -5.68
C ARG A 159 -9.90 10.13 -4.27
N ASN A 160 -10.39 8.97 -3.84
CA ASN A 160 -11.23 8.84 -2.65
C ASN A 160 -10.52 8.23 -1.44
N ILE A 161 -9.25 7.84 -1.56
CA ILE A 161 -8.57 7.05 -0.52
C ILE A 161 -8.54 7.74 0.86
N MET A 162 -8.36 9.06 0.89
CA MET A 162 -8.41 9.82 2.16
C MET A 162 -9.83 9.92 2.73
N LYS A 163 -10.85 9.89 1.88
CA LYS A 163 -12.25 9.85 2.32
C LYS A 163 -12.56 8.47 2.91
N GLU A 164 -12.16 7.40 2.22
CA GLU A 164 -12.32 6.02 2.67
C GLU A 164 -11.59 5.77 3.99
N PHE A 165 -10.35 6.26 4.14
CA PHE A 165 -9.62 6.24 5.42
C PHE A 165 -10.41 6.89 6.55
N ASN A 166 -11.01 8.06 6.29
CA ASN A 166 -11.80 8.77 7.30
C ASN A 166 -13.13 8.07 7.61
N GLU A 167 -13.75 7.42 6.63
CA GLU A 167 -14.96 6.60 6.83
C GLU A 167 -14.65 5.41 7.75
N VAL A 168 -13.58 4.66 7.48
CA VAL A 168 -13.08 3.57 8.34
C VAL A 168 -12.73 4.08 9.74
N ARG A 169 -12.00 5.21 9.83
CA ARG A 169 -11.63 5.85 11.10
C ARG A 169 -12.83 6.25 11.93
N THR A 170 -13.84 6.84 11.29
CA THR A 170 -15.06 7.30 11.95
C THR A 170 -15.83 6.11 12.50
N LYS A 171 -16.00 5.03 11.72
CA LYS A 171 -16.66 3.80 12.18
C LYS A 171 -15.94 3.18 13.38
N ARG A 172 -14.62 3.04 13.32
CA ARG A 172 -13.80 2.56 14.44
C ARG A 172 -14.00 3.43 15.68
N ASN A 173 -13.83 4.75 15.54
CA ASN A 173 -13.92 5.68 16.67
C ASN A 173 -15.32 5.68 17.28
N SER A 174 -16.36 5.63 16.44
CA SER A 174 -17.74 5.55 16.91
C SER A 174 -17.95 4.29 17.77
N PHE A 175 -17.47 3.13 17.32
CA PHE A 175 -17.57 1.89 18.08
C PHE A 175 -16.76 1.93 19.40
N LEU A 176 -15.53 2.44 19.37
CA LEU A 176 -14.64 2.45 20.55
C LEU A 176 -15.00 3.49 21.61
N HIS A 177 -15.54 4.65 21.21
CA HIS A 177 -15.69 5.81 22.10
C HIS A 177 -17.14 6.23 22.36
N THR A 178 -18.08 5.85 21.49
CA THR A 178 -19.51 6.16 21.70
C THR A 178 -20.19 4.96 22.36
N ALA A 179 -19.97 4.82 23.67
CA ALA A 179 -20.55 3.76 24.50
C ALA A 179 -22.09 3.82 24.63
N THR A 180 -22.78 4.67 23.86
CA THR A 180 -24.18 5.07 24.08
C THR A 180 -25.10 4.94 22.85
N VAL A 181 -24.60 4.55 21.67
CA VAL A 181 -25.45 4.36 20.49
C VAL A 181 -25.16 3.01 19.85
N GLU A 182 -26.14 2.11 19.91
CA GLU A 182 -26.23 0.80 19.25
C GLU A 182 -26.09 0.91 17.72
N LYS A 183 -24.90 1.19 17.22
CA LYS A 183 -24.56 0.85 15.84
C LYS A 183 -23.50 -0.23 15.89
N ASP A 184 -23.99 -1.45 16.03
CA ASP A 184 -23.20 -2.63 15.76
C ASP A 184 -22.56 -2.51 14.38
N LEU A 185 -21.29 -2.87 14.32
CA LEU A 185 -20.56 -2.93 13.06
C LEU A 185 -21.11 -4.09 12.24
N THR A 186 -21.29 -3.86 10.94
CA THR A 186 -21.94 -4.84 10.06
C THR A 186 -20.94 -5.53 9.13
N GLN A 187 -21.41 -6.53 8.40
CA GLN A 187 -20.64 -7.15 7.32
C GLN A 187 -20.26 -6.14 6.21
N ASP A 188 -21.05 -5.09 6.01
CA ASP A 188 -20.71 -4.00 5.08
C ASP A 188 -19.49 -3.21 5.57
N ASP A 189 -19.36 -3.02 6.89
CA ASP A 189 -18.19 -2.36 7.48
C ASP A 189 -16.91 -3.20 7.29
N ILE A 190 -17.01 -4.52 7.42
CA ILE A 190 -15.91 -5.45 7.07
C ILE A 190 -15.56 -5.32 5.59
N THR A 191 -16.55 -5.42 4.70
CA THR A 191 -16.34 -5.35 3.26
C THR A 191 -15.70 -4.03 2.82
N MET A 192 -16.13 -2.91 3.40
CA MET A 192 -15.54 -1.60 3.21
C MET A 192 -14.07 -1.57 3.65
N ALA A 193 -13.76 -2.10 4.83
CA ALA A 193 -12.41 -2.14 5.37
C ALA A 193 -11.45 -2.98 4.51
N LEU A 194 -11.90 -4.15 4.04
CA LEU A 194 -11.11 -5.01 3.15
C LEU A 194 -10.84 -4.33 1.80
N LYS A 195 -11.85 -3.68 1.20
CA LYS A 195 -11.68 -2.91 -0.05
C LYS A 195 -10.69 -1.76 0.13
N PHE A 196 -10.78 -1.04 1.25
CA PHE A 196 -9.83 0.01 1.59
C PHE A 196 -8.41 -0.53 1.77
N ALA A 197 -8.24 -1.69 2.41
CA ALA A 197 -6.94 -2.35 2.55
C ALA A 197 -6.34 -2.76 1.19
N CYS A 198 -7.14 -3.31 0.26
CA CYS A 198 -6.69 -3.58 -1.10
C CYS A 198 -6.23 -2.31 -1.82
N ALA A 199 -7.07 -1.25 -1.81
CA ALA A 199 -6.74 0.02 -2.44
C ALA A 199 -5.49 0.69 -1.83
N THR A 200 -5.21 0.44 -0.56
CA THR A 200 -4.01 0.89 0.14
C THR A 200 -2.74 0.26 -0.44
N VAL A 201 -2.76 -1.04 -0.76
CA VAL A 201 -1.62 -1.73 -1.41
C VAL A 201 -1.35 -1.11 -2.78
N ASP A 202 -2.39 -0.91 -3.58
CA ASP A 202 -2.27 -0.35 -4.93
C ASP A 202 -1.75 1.10 -4.88
N LEU A 203 -2.28 1.91 -3.96
CA LEU A 203 -1.80 3.26 -3.71
C LEU A 203 -0.31 3.24 -3.36
N TYR A 204 0.10 2.36 -2.45
CA TYR A 204 1.48 2.26 -2.00
C TYR A 204 2.43 1.90 -3.15
N ALA A 205 2.05 0.94 -3.99
CA ALA A 205 2.78 0.57 -5.20
C ALA A 205 2.88 1.74 -6.21
N ALA A 206 1.79 2.48 -6.40
CA ALA A 206 1.75 3.63 -7.30
C ALA A 206 2.60 4.81 -6.79
N LEU A 207 2.55 5.10 -5.49
CA LEU A 207 3.38 6.12 -4.84
C LEU A 207 4.87 5.79 -4.98
N PHE A 208 5.26 4.55 -4.67
CA PHE A 208 6.65 4.10 -4.80
C PHE A 208 7.15 4.19 -6.24
N SER A 209 6.29 3.86 -7.21
CA SER A 209 6.63 3.97 -8.63
C SER A 209 6.82 5.42 -9.07
N LYS A 210 5.93 6.32 -8.65
CA LYS A 210 5.93 7.73 -9.07
C LYS A 210 7.06 8.53 -8.43
N TYR A 211 7.29 8.35 -7.14
CA TYR A 211 8.26 9.14 -6.36
C TYR A 211 9.63 8.46 -6.29
N ARG A 212 9.89 7.45 -7.13
CA ARG A 212 11.13 6.69 -7.11
C ARG A 212 12.38 7.54 -7.29
N GLU A 213 12.34 8.46 -8.25
CA GLU A 213 13.47 9.29 -8.70
C GLU A 213 13.33 10.75 -8.26
N GLN A 214 12.20 11.09 -7.61
CA GLN A 214 11.93 12.46 -7.21
C GLN A 214 12.78 12.78 -5.99
N ARG A 215 13.84 13.57 -6.19
CA ARG A 215 14.39 14.43 -5.15
C ARG A 215 13.39 15.57 -4.98
N PRO A 216 12.75 15.73 -3.82
CA PRO A 216 11.93 16.90 -3.59
C PRO A 216 12.76 18.16 -3.81
N LEU A 217 12.16 19.12 -4.52
CA LEU A 217 12.76 20.40 -4.85
C LEU A 217 12.89 21.19 -3.55
N ILE A 218 14.05 21.14 -2.90
CA ILE A 218 14.53 22.31 -2.18
C ILE A 218 15.12 23.19 -3.28
N GLU A 219 14.28 24.00 -3.92
CA GLU A 219 14.79 25.20 -4.57
C GLU A 219 15.33 26.05 -3.41
N HIS A 220 16.65 26.10 -3.28
CA HIS A 220 17.27 27.16 -2.50
C HIS A 220 16.87 28.46 -3.22
N ASP A 221 16.01 29.27 -2.59
CA ASP A 221 15.92 30.68 -2.96
C ASP A 221 17.33 31.25 -2.80
N GLU A 222 18.02 31.48 -3.92
CA GLU A 222 19.35 32.11 -3.95
C GLU A 222 19.31 33.61 -3.58
N ASP A 223 18.19 34.13 -3.07
CA ASP A 223 17.94 35.56 -2.86
C ASP A 223 17.99 36.06 -1.41
N HIS A 224 18.67 35.33 -0.51
CA HIS A 224 18.98 35.86 0.83
C HIS A 224 20.48 35.95 1.09
N PRO A 225 21.12 37.08 0.71
CA PRO A 225 22.44 37.41 1.22
C PRO A 225 22.36 37.66 2.74
N LEU A 226 23.20 36.94 3.48
CA LEU A 226 23.54 37.22 4.87
C LEU A 226 24.27 38.56 5.00
#